data_AF-A0A2X3CA83-F1
#
_entry.id   AF-A0A2X3CA83-F1
#
_cell.length_a   1.000
_cell.length_b   1.000
_cell.length_c   1.000
_cell.angle_alpha   90.00
_cell.angle_beta   90.00
_cell.angle_gamma   90.00
#
_symmetry.space_group_name_H-M   'P 1'
#
loop_
_entity.id
_entity.type
_entity.pdbx_description
1 polymer ?
#
loop_
_entity_poly.entity_id
_entity_poly.type
_entity_poly.pdbx_seq_one_letter_code
_entity_poly.pdbx_strand_id
1 'polypeptide(L)' 'MVSGLFFGFAFGMGGLGAAVLGLLADHTSIDLVYKICAFLPLLGFLTIFLPDNRQKA' A
#
# COMPACT_ATOMS: atom_id res chain seq x y z
N MET A 1 22.68 1.97 7.29
CA MET A 1 22.70 2.10 5.82
C MET A 1 21.44 1.55 5.13
N VAL A 2 20.33 1.36 5.85
CA VAL A 2 19.12 0.69 5.30
C VAL A 2 17.98 1.68 5.02
N SER A 3 17.99 2.86 5.66
CA SER A 3 16.91 3.87 5.54
C SER A 3 16.69 4.35 4.11
N GLY A 4 17.75 4.67 3.36
CA GLY A 4 17.62 5.19 1.99
C GLY A 4 16.91 4.22 1.04
N LEU A 5 17.22 2.92 1.13
CA LEU A 5 16.58 1.90 0.30
C LEU A 5 15.11 1.68 0.71
N PHE A 6 14.82 1.64 2.02
CA PHE A 6 13.46 1.48 2.53
C PHE A 6 12.55 2.67 2.18
N PHE A 7 13.02 3.89 2.42
CA PHE A 7 12.27 5.09 2.04
C PHE A 7 12.14 5.19 0.51
N GLY A 8 13.21 4.93 -0.24
CA GLY A 8 13.17 4.94 -1.70
C GLY A 8 12.14 3.97 -2.28
N PHE A 9 12.10 2.73 -1.78
CA PHE A 9 11.09 1.75 -2.19
C PHE A 9 9.68 2.14 -1.74
N ALA A 10 9.49 2.64 -0.52
CA ALA A 10 8.18 3.06 -0.03
C ALA A 10 7.61 4.21 -0.87
N PHE A 11 8.40 5.24 -1.16
CA PHE A 11 8.00 6.34 -2.04
C PHE A 11 7.79 5.88 -3.49
N GLY A 12 8.67 5.02 -4.01
CA GLY A 12 8.51 4.44 -5.35
C GLY A 12 7.23 3.64 -5.52
N MET A 13 6.94 2.72 -4.59
CA MET A 13 5.67 1.97 -4.55
C MET A 13 4.46 2.90 -4.40
N GLY A 14 4.56 3.95 -3.58
CA GLY A 14 3.51 4.96 -3.43
C GLY A 14 3.20 5.70 -4.74
N GLY A 15 4.23 6.13 -5.46
CA GLY A 15 4.10 6.79 -6.76
C GLY A 15 3.53 5.85 -7.83
N LEU A 16 3.98 4.59 -7.86
CA LEU A 16 3.47 3.58 -8.79
C LEU A 16 1.99 3.28 -8.53
N GLY A 17 1.61 3.15 -7.26
CA GLY A 17 0.21 2.99 -6.85
C GLY A 17 -0.65 4.18 -7.26
N ALA A 18 -0.16 5.41 -7.08
CA ALA A 18 -0.87 6.62 -7.51
C ALA A 18 -1.09 6.67 -9.03
N ALA A 19 -0.10 6.26 -9.83
CA ALA A 19 -0.24 6.21 -11.29
C ALA A 19 -1.30 5.18 -11.73
N VAL A 20 -1.30 3.99 -11.13
CA VAL A 20 -2.29 2.94 -11.43
C VAL A 20 -3.69 3.37 -11.01
N LEU A 21 -3.85 3.95 -9.82
CA LEU A 21 -5.13 4.46 -9.33
C LEU A 21 -5.63 5.65 -10.17
N GLY A 22 -4.73 6.49 -10.66
CA GLY A 22 -5.06 7.58 -11.59
C GLY A 22 -5.62 7.07 -12.91
N LEU A 23 -4.98 6.07 -13.51
CA LEU A 23 -5.50 5.40 -14.71
C LEU A 23 -6.87 4.76 -14.45
N LEU A 24 -7.05 4.14 -13.28
CA LEU A 24 -8.34 3.57 -12.87
C LEU A 24 -9.41 4.66 -12.71
N ALA A 25 -9.05 5.82 -12.17
CA ALA A 25 -9.94 6.97 -12.01
C ALA A 25 -10.41 7.50 -13.37
N ASP A 26 -9.52 7.58 -14.36
CA ASP A 26 -9.87 8.01 -15.72
C ASP A 26 -10.86 7.06 -16.39
N HIS A 27 -10.74 5.75 -16.16
CA HIS A 27 -11.63 4.75 -16.76
C HIS A 27 -12.95 4.55 -16.00
N THR A 28 -12.98 4.72 -14.68
CA THR A 28 -14.14 4.32 -13.84
C THR A 28 -14.79 5.45 -13.04
N SER A 29 -14.13 6.61 -12.91
CA SER A 29 -14.47 7.75 -12.03
C SER A 29 -13.76 7.75 -10.68
N ILE A 30 -13.46 8.96 -10.20
CA ILE A 30 -12.77 9.21 -8.92
C ILE A 30 -13.55 8.69 -7.69
N ASP A 31 -14.89 8.66 -7.74
CA ASP A 31 -15.75 8.16 -6.65
C ASP A 31 -15.48 6.68 -6.34
N LEU A 32 -15.35 5.85 -7.38
CA LEU A 32 -15.03 4.43 -7.21
C LEU A 32 -13.64 4.24 -6.62
N VAL A 33 -12.66 5.01 -7.07
CA VAL A 33 -11.30 4.96 -6.53
C VAL A 33 -11.28 5.31 -5.05
N TYR A 34 -12.00 6.35 -4.63
CA TYR A 34 -12.14 6.69 -3.21
C TYR A 34 -12.80 5.57 -2.40
N LYS A 35 -13.87 4.96 -2.92
CA LYS A 35 -14.53 3.82 -2.25
C LYS A 35 -13.56 2.63 -2.10
N ILE A 36 -12.78 2.31 -3.12
CA ILE A 36 -11.78 1.23 -3.05
C ILE A 36 -10.67 1.57 -2.04
N CYS A 37 -10.12 2.79 -2.10
CA CYS A 37 -9.08 3.26 -1.19
C CYS A 37 -9.55 3.25 0.28
N ALA A 38 -10.84 3.49 0.55
CA ALA A 38 -11.40 3.40 1.89
C ALA A 38 -11.34 1.98 2.49
N PHE A 39 -11.32 0.93 1.65
CA PHE A 39 -11.14 -0.45 2.10
C PHE A 39 -9.69 -0.89 2.16
N LEU A 40 -8.75 -0.14 1.57
CA LEU A 40 -7.32 -0.50 1.55
C LEU A 40 -6.70 -0.68 2.96
N PRO A 41 -7.06 0.12 3.99
CA PRO A 41 -6.63 -0.12 5.38
C PRO A 41 -7.04 -1.50 5.92
N LEU A 42 -8.11 -2.11 5.40
CA LEU A 42 -8.52 -3.45 5.84
C LEU A 42 -7.48 -4.52 5.48
N LEU A 43 -6.69 -4.32 4.41
CA LEU A 43 -5.56 -5.20 4.09
C LEU A 43 -4.52 -5.23 5.23
N GLY A 44 -4.41 -4.16 6.01
CA GLY A 44 -3.56 -4.11 7.19
C GLY A 44 -3.94 -5.14 8.26
N PHE A 45 -5.22 -5.50 8.38
CA PHE A 45 -5.65 -6.55 9.31
C PHE A 45 -5.14 -7.94 8.91
N LEU A 46 -4.81 -8.17 7.63
CA LEU A 46 -4.20 -9.44 7.20
C LEU A 46 -2.83 -9.68 7.87
N THR A 47 -2.18 -8.63 8.37
CA THR A 47 -0.91 -8.75 9.12
C THR A 47 -1.07 -9.46 10.47
N ILE A 48 -2.29 -9.62 11.00
CA ILE A 48 -2.55 -10.45 12.19
C ILE A 48 -2.21 -11.92 11.95
N PHE A 49 -2.31 -12.39 10.71
CA PHE A 49 -1.93 -13.76 10.33
C PHE A 49 -0.42 -13.93 10.13
N LEU A 50 0.35 -12.83 10.19
CA LEU A 50 1.78 -12.91 10.00
C LEU A 50 2.40 -13.58 11.24
N PRO A 51 3.17 -14.68 11.07
CA PRO A 51 3.80 -15.35 12.19
C PRO A 51 4.75 -14.39 12.91
N ASP A 52 4.72 -14.44 14.24
CA ASP A 52 5.57 -13.59 15.06
C ASP A 52 7.05 -13.93 14.82
N ASN A 53 7.78 -12.99 14.23
CA ASN A 53 9.19 -13.14 13.89
C ASN A 53 10.12 -12.87 15.09
N ARG A 54 9.59 -12.84 16.32
CA ARG A 54 10.36 -12.77 17.55
C ARG A 54 11.25 -14.00 17.66
N GLN A 55 12.46 -13.87 17.13
CA GLN A 55 13.63 -14.57 17.63
C GLN A 55 13.62 -14.38 19.14
N LYS A 56 13.23 -15.44 19.86
CA LYS A 56 13.47 -15.55 21.29
C LYS A 56 14.99 -15.53 21.45
N ALA A 57 15.52 -14.36 21.79
CA ALA A 57 16.81 -14.24 22.45
C ALA A 57 16.69 -14.75 23.89
#